data_AF-A0A4U3B7A6-F1
#
_entry.id   AF-A0A4U3B7A6-F1
#
_cell.length_a   1.000
_cell.length_b   1.000
_cell.length_c   1.000
_cell.angle_alpha   90.00
_cell.angle_beta   90.00
_cell.angle_gamma   90.00
#
_symmetry.space_group_name_H-M   'P 1'
#
loop_
_entity.id
_entity.type
_entity.pdbx_description
1 polymer ?
#
loop_
_entity_poly.entity_id
_entity_poly.type
_entity_poly.pdbx_seq_one_letter_code
_entity_poly.pdbx_strand_id
1 'polypeptide(L)' 'KKQIADGPLTYDFTLEEMTGKKTVPEGQLFVLGDNRRFSKDSRSIGTISMDQVIGKANILYWPLKDARIVK' A
#
# COMPACT_ATOMS: atom_id res chain seq x y z
N LYS A 1 13.98 12.41 8.82
CA LYS A 1 12.76 11.60 9.14
C LYS A 1 12.61 11.63 10.66
N LYS A 2 11.54 12.24 11.20
CA LYS A 2 11.27 12.15 12.65
C LYS A 2 11.14 10.67 12.99
N GLN A 3 11.98 10.17 13.88
CA GLN A 3 11.80 8.83 14.42
C GLN A 3 10.43 8.80 15.10
N ILE A 4 9.62 7.83 14.73
CA ILE A 4 8.28 7.63 15.28
C ILE A 4 8.48 7.06 16.68
N ALA A 5 7.93 7.72 17.70
CA ALA A 5 8.20 7.41 19.11
C ALA A 5 7.70 6.01 19.56
N ASP A 6 6.84 5.36 18.78
CA ASP A 6 6.08 4.16 19.15
C ASP A 6 6.54 2.88 18.43
N GLY A 7 7.84 2.71 18.16
CA GLY A 7 8.36 1.49 17.54
C GLY A 7 7.96 1.33 16.05
N PRO A 8 8.03 0.10 15.49
CA PRO A 8 7.83 -0.11 14.07
C PRO A 8 6.39 0.22 13.62
N LEU A 9 6.25 0.61 12.35
CA LEU A 9 4.95 0.95 11.75
C LEU A 9 4.10 -0.29 11.42
N THR A 10 4.76 -1.42 11.20
CA THR A 10 4.17 -2.72 10.88
C THR A 10 5.08 -3.81 11.45
N TYR A 11 4.52 -4.98 11.74
CA TYR A 11 5.28 -6.19 12.06
C TYR A 11 5.95 -6.77 10.81
N ASP A 12 6.92 -7.66 11.02
CA ASP A 12 7.56 -8.44 9.95
C ASP A 12 6.63 -9.56 9.49
N PHE A 13 6.49 -9.73 8.18
CA PHE A 13 5.65 -10.77 7.59
C PHE A 13 6.25 -11.29 6.29
N THR A 14 5.89 -12.52 5.95
CA THR A 14 6.10 -13.06 4.60
C THR A 14 4.81 -12.99 3.78
N LEU A 15 4.94 -12.98 2.46
CA LEU A 15 3.77 -13.05 1.58
C LEU A 15 2.99 -14.36 1.79
N GLU A 16 3.70 -15.45 2.07
CA GLU A 16 3.14 -16.78 2.29
C GLU A 16 2.26 -16.81 3.55
N GLU A 17 2.69 -16.18 4.65
CA GLU A 17 1.89 -16.05 5.87
C GLU A 17 0.59 -15.26 5.65
N MET A 18 0.64 -14.20 4.82
CA MET A 18 -0.51 -13.32 4.63
C MET A 18 -1.49 -13.81 3.57
N THR A 19 -1.01 -14.54 2.55
CA THR A 19 -1.78 -14.86 1.35
C THR A 19 -1.78 -16.35 0.97
N GLY A 20 -0.97 -17.17 1.65
CA GLY A 20 -0.74 -18.57 1.29
C GLY A 20 0.08 -18.78 0.02
N LYS A 21 0.68 -17.72 -0.54
CA LYS A 21 1.44 -17.76 -1.80
C LYS A 21 2.88 -17.30 -1.59
N LYS A 22 3.82 -18.00 -2.23
CA LYS A 22 5.26 -17.66 -2.19
C LYS A 22 5.59 -16.39 -2.98
N THR A 23 4.82 -16.11 -4.02
CA THR A 23 4.97 -14.93 -4.88
C THR A 23 3.61 -14.31 -5.17
N VAL A 24 3.60 -13.02 -5.51
CA VAL A 24 2.37 -12.36 -5.98
C VAL A 24 2.00 -13.00 -7.32
N PRO A 25 0.76 -13.50 -7.49
CA PRO A 25 0.34 -14.09 -8.74
C PRO A 25 0.49 -13.13 -9.91
N GLU A 26 0.68 -13.68 -11.10
CA GLU A 26 0.63 -12.91 -12.33
C GLU A 26 -0.72 -12.18 -12.46
N GLY A 27 -0.68 -10.93 -12.92
CA GLY A 27 -1.87 -10.08 -13.06
C GLY A 27 -2.46 -9.59 -11.73
N GLN A 28 -1.77 -9.77 -10.59
CA GLN A 28 -2.24 -9.29 -9.29
C GLN A 28 -1.27 -8.34 -8.61
N LEU A 29 -1.79 -7.57 -7.67
CA LEU A 29 -1.05 -6.62 -6.84
C LEU A 29 -1.17 -6.98 -5.37
N PHE A 30 -0.05 -6.82 -4.67
CA PHE A 30 -0.02 -6.74 -3.21
C PHE A 30 0.16 -5.27 -2.83
N VAL A 31 -0.89 -4.66 -2.27
CA VAL A 31 -0.94 -3.23 -1.97
C VAL A 31 -0.79 -2.97 -0.48
N LEU A 32 -0.13 -1.86 -0.14
CA LEU A 32 0.05 -1.39 1.24
C LEU A 32 -0.35 0.07 1.33
N GLY A 33 -1.17 0.42 2.30
CA GLY A 33 -1.51 1.81 2.56
C GLY A 33 -0.38 2.52 3.31
N ASP A 34 -0.23 3.83 3.08
CA ASP A 34 0.81 4.63 3.74
C ASP A 34 0.59 4.72 5.25
N ASN A 35 -0.67 4.78 5.70
CA ASN A 35 -1.03 4.71 7.11
C ASN A 35 -1.04 3.26 7.62
N ARG A 36 0.16 2.66 7.72
CA ARG A 36 0.37 1.22 7.96
C ARG A 36 -0.40 0.62 9.13
N ARG A 37 -0.62 1.39 10.20
CA ARG A 37 -1.30 0.92 11.43
C ARG A 37 -2.81 0.85 11.29
N PHE A 38 -3.39 1.63 10.38
CA PHE A 38 -4.85 1.78 10.24
C PHE A 38 -5.35 1.41 8.84
N SER A 39 -4.46 0.97 7.97
CA SER A 39 -4.78 0.56 6.61
C SER A 39 -5.31 -0.87 6.58
N LYS A 40 -6.51 -1.07 6.03
CA LYS A 40 -7.02 -2.37 5.62
C LYS A 40 -6.56 -2.65 4.19
N ASP A 41 -5.39 -3.23 4.07
CA ASP A 41 -4.72 -3.50 2.79
C ASP A 41 -4.40 -5.00 2.62
N SER A 42 -3.55 -5.37 1.66
CA SER A 42 -3.33 -6.77 1.27
C SER A 42 -2.85 -7.68 2.39
N ARG A 43 -2.33 -7.14 3.50
CA ARG A 43 -2.06 -7.91 4.73
C ARG A 43 -3.31 -8.53 5.35
N SER A 44 -4.49 -7.98 5.09
CA SER A 44 -5.78 -8.44 5.63
C SER A 44 -6.77 -8.91 4.57
N ILE A 45 -6.69 -8.39 3.34
CA ILE A 45 -7.64 -8.70 2.26
C ILE A 45 -7.03 -9.52 1.11
N GLY A 46 -5.73 -9.81 1.15
CA GLY A 46 -5.03 -10.51 0.08
C GLY A 46 -4.72 -9.64 -1.14
N THR A 47 -4.39 -10.30 -2.25
CA THR A 47 -3.99 -9.67 -3.50
C THR A 47 -5.19 -9.21 -4.33
N ILE A 48 -5.01 -8.16 -5.11
CA ILE A 48 -6.05 -7.51 -5.93
C ILE A 48 -5.75 -7.74 -7.41
N SER A 49 -6.76 -8.01 -8.24
CA SER A 49 -6.55 -8.13 -9.69
C SER A 49 -6.18 -6.78 -10.30
N MET A 50 -5.23 -6.78 -11.23
CA MET A 50 -4.88 -5.61 -12.04
C MET A 50 -6.09 -5.05 -12.80
N ASP A 51 -7.06 -5.88 -13.15
CA ASP A 51 -8.28 -5.46 -13.86
C ASP A 51 -9.19 -4.56 -13.02
N GLN A 52 -9.01 -4.57 -11.69
CA GLN A 52 -9.73 -3.70 -10.76
C GLN A 52 -9.04 -2.33 -10.60
N VAL A 53 -7.85 -2.15 -11.20
CA VAL A 53 -7.10 -0.90 -11.12
C VAL A 53 -7.62 0.09 -12.16
N ILE A 54 -8.27 1.16 -11.68
CA ILE A 54 -8.82 2.22 -12.55
C ILE A 54 -7.71 3.14 -13.09
N GLY A 55 -6.65 3.40 -12.31
CA GLY A 55 -5.58 4.30 -12.71
C GLY A 55 -4.56 4.61 -11.62
N LYS A 56 -3.69 5.58 -11.88
CA LYS A 56 -2.63 6.04 -10.96
C LYS A 56 -2.94 7.45 -10.47
N ALA A 57 -2.80 7.68 -9.16
CA ALA A 57 -2.94 9.02 -8.57
C ALA A 57 -1.64 9.81 -8.70
N ASN A 58 -1.49 10.54 -9.81
CA ASN A 58 -0.30 11.32 -10.15
C ASN A 58 -0.46 12.83 -9.95
N ILE A 59 -1.61 13.31 -9.48
CA ILE A 59 -1.86 14.73 -9.24
C ILE A 59 -2.38 14.92 -7.81
N LEU A 60 -1.70 15.75 -7.04
CA LEU A 60 -2.21 16.32 -5.82
C LEU A 60 -2.73 17.72 -6.15
N TYR A 61 -4.05 17.93 -6.12
CA TYR A 61 -4.64 19.22 -6.50
C TYR A 61 -4.99 20.12 -5.31
N TRP A 62 -5.07 19.55 -4.09
CA TRP A 62 -5.45 20.28 -2.88
C TRP A 62 -4.56 19.91 -1.68
N PRO A 63 -4.22 20.87 -0.79
CA PRO A 63 -4.52 22.31 -0.88
C PRO A 63 -3.72 23.00 -2.00
N LEU A 64 -4.25 24.11 -2.56
CA LEU A 64 -3.67 24.78 -3.74
C LEU A 64 -2.18 25.12 -3.60
N LYS A 65 -1.73 25.48 -2.39
CA LYS A 65 -0.32 25.77 -2.08
C LYS A 65 0.62 24.56 -2.27
N ASP A 66 0.08 23.35 -2.20
CA ASP A 66 0.82 22.09 -2.27
C ASP A 66 0.57 21.37 -3.61
N ALA A 67 -0.19 21.99 -4.52
CA ALA A 67 -0.63 21.38 -5.76
C ALA A 67 0.57 21.03 -6.67
N ARG A 68 0.66 19.77 -7.07
CA ARG A 68 1.78 19.26 -7.86
C ARG A 68 1.45 17.95 -8.58
N ILE A 69 2.24 17.68 -9.62
CA ILE A 69 2.30 16.37 -10.25
C ILE A 69 3.32 15.52 -9.47
N VAL A 70 2.90 14.33 -9.05
CA VAL A 70 3.75 13.34 -8.41
C VAL A 70 4.32 12.44 -9.51
N LYS A 71 5.65 12.45 -9.69
CA LYS A 71 6.37 11.58 -10.63
C LYS A 71 6.57 10.19 -10.06
#